data_AF-A0A024ULC5-F1
#
_entry.id   AF-A0A024ULC5-F1
#
_cell.length_a   1.000
_cell.length_b   1.000
_cell.length_c   1.000
_cell.angle_alpha   90.00
_cell.angle_beta   90.00
_cell.angle_gamma   90.00
#
_symmetry.space_group_name_H-M   'P 1'
#
loop_
_entity.id
_entity.type
_entity.pdbx_description
1 polymer ?
#
loop_
_entity_poly.entity_id
_entity_poly.type
_entity_poly.pdbx_seq_one_letter_code
_entity_poly.pdbx_strand_id
1 'polypeptide(L)'
;MIAKLGGINDTLVGRYVRVIVGHPLQALTTIVASVDVWVLALSFDGSTHRGTRFMDIRETMIVKLLYALFMGWIRKLIGVMMDGEKTNMGHRYGVQVRMVTYAQFKVVQVWCAPHQLDLQVHLYVDEIDGGAWVKKTYEVTVYLRR
;
A
#
# COMPACT_ATOMS: atom_id res chain seq x y z
N MET A 1 22.79 -26.49 -9.56
CA MET A 1 21.75 -25.59 -9.01
C MET A 1 20.32 -25.99 -9.41
N ILE A 2 20.11 -26.69 -10.54
CA ILE A 2 18.79 -27.15 -11.01
C ILE A 2 18.20 -28.34 -10.21
N ALA A 3 19.05 -29.21 -9.62
CA ALA A 3 18.59 -30.39 -8.87
C ALA A 3 17.92 -30.10 -7.51
N LYS A 4 18.04 -28.88 -6.95
CA LYS A 4 17.43 -28.51 -5.65
C LYS A 4 15.95 -28.09 -5.74
N LEU A 5 15.42 -27.87 -6.95
CA LEU A 5 14.03 -27.46 -7.16
C LEU A 5 13.09 -28.64 -7.44
N GLY A 6 13.61 -29.84 -7.74
CA GLY A 6 12.82 -31.02 -8.12
C GLY A 6 12.09 -31.73 -6.97
N GLY A 7 12.20 -31.25 -5.72
CA GLY A 7 11.58 -31.86 -4.54
C GLY A 7 10.44 -31.05 -3.92
N ILE A 8 10.12 -29.88 -4.45
CA ILE A 8 9.06 -29.02 -3.93
C ILE A 8 7.75 -29.42 -4.61
N ASN A 9 6.89 -30.15 -3.88
CA ASN A 9 5.53 -30.46 -4.32
C ASN A 9 4.50 -29.54 -3.63
N ASP A 10 3.29 -29.44 -4.19
CA ASP A 10 2.24 -28.55 -3.70
C ASP A 10 1.87 -28.80 -2.23
N THR A 11 1.99 -30.04 -1.76
CA THR A 11 1.76 -30.38 -0.35
C THR A 11 2.80 -29.73 0.57
N LEU A 12 4.08 -29.75 0.17
CA LEU A 12 5.15 -29.10 0.89
C LEU A 12 4.98 -27.58 0.88
N VAL A 13 4.70 -27.00 -0.29
CA VAL A 13 4.41 -25.56 -0.45
C VAL A 13 3.22 -25.15 0.42
N GLY A 14 2.13 -25.91 0.40
CA GLY A 14 0.93 -25.62 1.19
C GLY A 14 1.19 -25.62 2.70
N ARG A 15 2.05 -26.53 3.19
CA ARG A 15 2.49 -26.52 4.60
C ARG A 15 3.27 -25.26 4.94
N TYR A 16 4.24 -24.87 4.09
CA TYR A 16 5.00 -23.63 4.29
C TYR A 16 4.11 -22.40 4.24
N VAL A 17 3.19 -22.31 3.28
CA VAL A 17 2.24 -21.20 3.17
C VAL A 17 1.35 -21.11 4.41
N ARG A 18 0.85 -22.24 4.92
CA ARG A 18 0.05 -22.24 6.16
C ARG A 18 0.85 -21.69 7.36
N VAL A 19 2.12 -22.04 7.48
CA VAL A 19 2.96 -21.55 8.58
C VAL A 19 3.34 -20.08 8.37
N ILE A 20 3.79 -19.71 7.18
CA ILE A 20 4.32 -18.37 6.87
C ILE A 20 3.19 -17.33 6.79
N VAL A 21 2.01 -17.71 6.28
CA VAL A 21 0.90 -16.78 6.05
C VAL A 21 -0.25 -17.03 7.03
N GLY A 22 -0.65 -18.29 7.20
CA GLY A 22 -1.80 -18.64 8.04
C GLY A 22 -1.60 -18.26 9.51
N HIS A 23 -0.42 -18.53 10.08
CA HIS A 23 -0.14 -18.21 11.48
C HIS A 23 -0.17 -16.70 11.77
N PRO A 24 0.52 -15.83 10.98
CA PRO A 24 0.37 -14.38 11.14
C PRO A 24 -1.05 -13.88 10.94
N LEU A 25 -1.80 -14.41 9.96
CA LEU A 25 -3.19 -14.02 9.76
C LEU A 25 -4.07 -14.38 10.96
N GLN A 26 -3.85 -15.54 11.57
CA GLN A 26 -4.58 -15.93 12.77
C GLN A 26 -4.22 -15.02 13.96
N ALA A 27 -2.95 -14.67 14.13
CA ALA A 27 -2.54 -13.69 15.14
C ALA A 27 -3.19 -12.32 14.90
N LEU A 28 -3.24 -11.85 13.65
CA LEU A 28 -3.92 -10.61 13.27
C LEU A 28 -5.42 -10.67 13.57
N THR A 29 -6.10 -11.79 13.27
CA THR A 29 -7.50 -12.01 13.67
C THR A 29 -7.67 -11.86 15.17
N THR A 30 -6.84 -12.53 15.97
CA THR A 30 -6.93 -12.45 17.44
C THR A 30 -6.75 -11.02 17.95
N ILE A 31 -5.77 -10.29 17.41
CA ILE A 31 -5.51 -8.89 17.78
C ILE A 31 -6.68 -7.99 17.38
N VAL A 32 -7.08 -8.02 16.11
CA VAL A 32 -8.11 -7.11 15.57
C VAL A 32 -9.49 -7.43 16.15
N ALA A 33 -9.79 -8.69 16.49
CA ALA A 33 -11.05 -9.09 17.12
C ALA A 33 -11.07 -8.81 18.63
N SER A 34 -9.92 -8.65 19.29
CA SER A 34 -9.85 -8.40 20.74
C SER A 34 -10.64 -7.16 21.15
N VAL A 35 -11.37 -7.24 22.27
CA VAL A 35 -12.11 -6.11 22.85
C VAL A 35 -11.17 -5.02 23.38
N ASP A 36 -9.93 -5.39 23.72
CA ASP A 36 -8.92 -4.46 24.23
C ASP A 36 -8.31 -3.59 23.11
N VAL A 37 -8.40 -4.07 21.86
CA VAL A 37 -8.01 -3.30 20.69
C VAL A 37 -9.22 -2.52 20.20
N TRP A 38 -9.25 -1.23 20.52
CA TRP A 38 -10.34 -0.33 20.14
C TRP A 38 -10.15 0.26 18.74
N VAL A 39 -8.93 0.24 18.19
CA VAL A 39 -8.58 0.96 16.95
C VAL A 39 -7.74 0.18 15.97
N LEU A 40 -7.93 0.52 14.70
CA LEU A 40 -7.23 0.06 13.52
C LEU A 40 -6.90 1.26 12.63
N ALA A 41 -5.67 1.33 12.15
CA ALA A 41 -5.27 2.25 11.09
C ALA A 41 -4.62 1.44 9.97
N LEU A 42 -4.88 1.84 8.72
CA LEU A 42 -4.37 1.16 7.54
C LEU A 42 -3.44 2.10 6.78
N SER A 43 -2.22 1.65 6.51
CA SER A 43 -1.27 2.35 5.66
C SER A 43 -1.06 1.57 4.38
N PHE A 44 -1.07 2.30 3.27
CA PHE A 44 -0.95 1.73 1.94
C PHE A 44 0.20 2.39 1.21
N ASP A 45 1.11 1.55 0.72
CA ASP A 45 2.11 1.94 -0.24
C ASP A 45 1.70 1.43 -1.62
N GLY A 46 1.83 2.29 -2.63
CA GLY A 46 1.35 2.03 -3.97
C GLY A 46 2.38 2.44 -5.01
N SER A 47 2.50 1.65 -6.06
CA SER A 47 3.29 2.02 -7.23
C SER A 47 2.51 1.75 -8.50
N THR A 48 2.88 2.48 -9.55
CA THR A 48 2.39 2.26 -10.91
C THR A 48 3.49 1.60 -11.71
N HIS A 49 3.23 0.43 -12.29
CA HIS A 49 4.15 -0.22 -13.21
C HIS A 49 3.48 -0.38 -14.58
N ARG A 50 4.08 0.21 -15.62
CA ARG A 50 3.60 0.15 -17.01
C ARG A 50 2.11 0.54 -17.15
N GLY A 51 1.69 1.57 -16.42
CA GLY A 51 0.30 2.05 -16.42
C GLY A 51 -0.70 1.18 -15.64
N THR A 52 -0.27 0.04 -15.11
CA THR A 52 -1.09 -0.77 -14.19
C THR A 52 -0.80 -0.35 -12.75
N ARG A 53 -1.86 -0.01 -12.03
CA ARG A 53 -1.80 0.39 -10.62
C ARG A 53 -1.94 -0.85 -9.74
N PHE A 54 -0.99 -1.06 -8.85
CA PHE A 54 -1.05 -2.23 -7.97
C PHE A 54 -2.09 -2.09 -6.84
N MET A 55 -2.45 -0.88 -6.43
CA MET A 55 -3.33 -0.69 -5.26
C MET A 55 -4.82 -0.73 -5.55
N ASP A 56 -5.28 -0.32 -6.73
CA ASP A 56 -6.69 -0.48 -7.12
C ASP A 56 -7.11 -1.97 -7.13
N ILE A 57 -6.21 -2.87 -7.53
CA ILE A 57 -6.45 -4.32 -7.52
C ILE A 57 -6.47 -4.89 -6.09
N ARG A 58 -5.69 -4.28 -5.18
CA ARG A 58 -5.48 -4.80 -3.82
C ARG A 58 -6.50 -4.29 -2.81
N GLU A 59 -7.14 -3.15 -3.01
CA GLU A 59 -8.18 -2.66 -2.08
C GLU A 59 -9.29 -3.69 -1.88
N THR A 60 -9.85 -4.24 -2.96
CA THR A 60 -10.90 -5.26 -2.87
C THR A 60 -10.42 -6.50 -2.10
N MET A 61 -9.14 -6.88 -2.27
CA MET A 61 -8.56 -7.99 -1.52
C MET A 61 -8.40 -7.65 -0.03
N ILE A 62 -7.96 -6.43 0.30
CA ILE A 62 -7.80 -5.97 1.68
C ILE A 62 -9.14 -5.95 2.39
N VAL A 63 -10.19 -5.41 1.76
CA VAL A 63 -11.54 -5.37 2.34
C VAL A 63 -12.05 -6.79 2.60
N LYS A 64 -11.93 -7.70 1.63
CA LYS A 64 -12.31 -9.11 1.80
C LYS A 64 -11.50 -9.79 2.91
N LEU A 65 -10.20 -9.52 2.98
CA LEU A 65 -9.33 -10.04 4.03
C LEU A 65 -9.78 -9.53 5.40
N LEU A 66 -10.02 -8.23 5.56
CA LEU A 66 -10.46 -7.65 6.83
C LEU A 66 -11.81 -8.21 7.28
N TYR A 67 -12.76 -8.43 6.36
CA TYR A 67 -14.00 -9.14 6.69
C TYR A 67 -13.77 -10.58 7.14
N ALA A 68 -12.85 -11.30 6.49
CA ALA A 68 -12.47 -12.66 6.88
C ALA A 68 -11.73 -12.71 8.23
N LEU A 69 -10.92 -11.69 8.54
CA LEU A 69 -10.20 -11.59 9.79
C LEU A 69 -11.14 -11.21 10.94
N PHE A 70 -11.98 -10.19 10.75
CA PHE A 70 -12.92 -9.71 11.76
C PHE A 70 -14.03 -8.86 11.13
N MET A 71 -15.27 -9.37 11.12
CA MET A 71 -16.44 -8.69 10.54
C MET A 71 -16.67 -7.26 11.07
N GLY A 72 -16.28 -6.97 12.31
CA GLY A 72 -16.45 -5.65 12.94
C GLY A 72 -15.32 -4.64 12.68
N TRP A 73 -14.38 -4.92 11.77
CA TRP A 73 -13.19 -4.08 11.57
C TRP A 73 -13.54 -2.62 11.21
N ILE A 74 -14.65 -2.40 10.50
CA ILE A 74 -15.15 -1.08 10.11
C ILE A 74 -15.46 -0.17 11.30
N ARG A 75 -15.71 -0.75 12.49
CA ARG A 75 -15.98 0.00 13.73
C ARG A 75 -14.71 0.50 14.40
N LYS A 76 -13.59 -0.16 14.11
CA LYS A 76 -12.27 0.12 14.68
C LYS A 76 -11.43 1.01 13.77
N LEU A 77 -11.80 1.17 12.49
CA LEU A 77 -11.04 1.99 11.55
C LEU A 77 -11.08 3.47 11.96
N ILE A 78 -9.93 4.02 12.32
CA ILE A 78 -9.77 5.45 12.69
C ILE A 78 -8.90 6.22 11.70
N GLY A 79 -8.08 5.54 10.90
CA GLY A 79 -7.15 6.21 10.00
C GLY A 79 -6.81 5.42 8.74
N VAL A 80 -6.65 6.13 7.64
CA VAL A 80 -6.12 5.59 6.37
C VAL A 80 -4.99 6.50 5.89
N MET A 81 -3.83 5.90 5.64
CA MET A 81 -2.60 6.59 5.24
C MET A 81 -2.19 6.17 3.82
N MET A 82 -1.95 7.13 2.93
CA MET A 82 -1.44 6.90 1.56
C MET A 82 -0.43 7.97 1.16
N ASP A 83 0.37 7.71 0.13
CA ASP A 83 1.07 8.79 -0.56
C ASP A 83 0.04 9.72 -1.23
N GLY A 84 0.29 11.03 -1.20
CA GLY A 84 -0.65 12.05 -1.66
C GLY A 84 -0.88 12.08 -3.18
N GLU A 85 -0.64 10.96 -3.86
CA GLU A 85 -0.74 10.82 -5.29
C GLU A 85 -2.21 10.99 -5.72
N LYS A 86 -2.44 11.75 -6.80
CA LYS A 86 -3.78 12.21 -7.20
C LYS A 86 -4.76 11.06 -7.47
N THR A 87 -4.27 9.89 -7.88
CA THR A 87 -5.10 8.72 -8.15
C THR A 87 -5.40 7.93 -6.87
N ASN A 88 -4.53 7.97 -5.87
CA ASN A 88 -4.77 7.41 -4.53
C ASN A 88 -5.72 8.29 -3.69
N MET A 89 -5.72 9.60 -3.92
CA MET A 89 -6.54 10.59 -3.20
C MET A 89 -7.75 11.12 -3.95
N GLY A 90 -7.94 10.70 -5.20
CA GLY A 90 -8.90 11.32 -6.12
C GLY A 90 -10.28 11.53 -5.50
N HIS A 91 -10.82 12.76 -5.63
CA HIS A 91 -12.03 13.29 -4.97
C HIS A 91 -13.29 12.41 -4.99
N ARG A 92 -13.36 11.41 -5.90
CA ARG A 92 -14.49 10.46 -6.00
C ARG A 92 -14.08 8.98 -6.07
N TYR A 93 -12.84 8.68 -6.45
CA TYR A 93 -12.42 7.30 -6.77
C TYR A 93 -11.05 6.92 -6.21
N GLY A 94 -10.41 7.75 -5.38
CA GLY A 94 -9.15 7.38 -4.74
C GLY A 94 -9.33 6.23 -3.75
N VAL A 95 -8.33 5.35 -3.65
CA VAL A 95 -8.31 4.23 -2.68
C VAL A 95 -8.58 4.74 -1.26
N GLN A 96 -8.00 5.89 -0.88
CA GLN A 96 -8.23 6.47 0.43
C GLN A 96 -9.70 6.88 0.63
N VAL A 97 -10.31 7.50 -0.39
CA VAL A 97 -11.72 7.90 -0.35
C VAL A 97 -12.63 6.68 -0.24
N ARG A 98 -12.38 5.63 -1.04
CA ARG A 98 -13.17 4.39 -0.97
C ARG A 98 -13.02 3.70 0.38
N MET A 99 -11.81 3.63 0.94
CA MET A 99 -11.60 3.06 2.28
C MET A 99 -12.36 3.80 3.38
N VAL A 100 -12.44 5.14 3.29
CA VAL A 100 -13.26 5.94 4.20
C VAL A 100 -14.75 5.61 4.08
N THR A 101 -15.26 5.25 2.90
CA THR A 101 -16.68 4.87 2.74
C THR A 101 -17.08 3.58 3.46
N TYR A 102 -16.13 2.69 3.74
CA TYR A 102 -16.42 1.46 4.51
C TYR A 102 -16.50 1.71 6.02
N ALA A 103 -15.89 2.79 6.51
CA ALA A 103 -15.79 3.05 7.95
C ALA A 103 -17.15 3.39 8.56
N GLN A 104 -17.38 2.92 9.79
CA GLN A 104 -18.60 3.29 10.52
C GLN A 104 -18.55 4.75 11.03
N PHE A 105 -17.35 5.23 11.37
CA PHE A 105 -17.14 6.56 11.95
C PHE A 105 -16.26 7.41 11.03
N LYS A 106 -16.15 8.72 11.34
CA LYS A 106 -15.23 9.61 10.62
C LYS A 106 -13.79 9.12 10.82
N VAL A 107 -13.06 9.03 9.71
CA VAL A 107 -11.69 8.52 9.64
C VAL A 107 -10.72 9.67 9.36
N VAL A 108 -9.55 9.63 9.98
CA VAL A 108 -8.45 10.54 9.70
C VAL A 108 -7.72 10.08 8.43
N GLN A 109 -7.70 10.94 7.42
CA GLN A 109 -6.93 10.73 6.20
C GLN A 109 -5.56 11.38 6.35
N VAL A 110 -4.50 10.57 6.38
CA VAL A 110 -3.12 11.06 6.55
C VAL A 110 -2.33 10.86 5.26
N TRP A 111 -1.50 11.83 4.91
CA TRP A 111 -0.58 11.73 3.77
C TRP A 111 0.78 11.27 4.28
N CYS A 112 1.48 10.46 3.50
CA CYS A 112 2.80 10.01 3.91
C CYS A 112 3.80 11.19 3.89
N ALA A 113 4.42 11.44 5.05
CA ALA A 113 5.38 12.52 5.20
C ALA A 113 6.57 12.44 4.22
N PRO A 114 7.13 11.25 3.90
CA PRO A 114 8.20 11.15 2.91
C PRO A 114 7.82 11.68 1.52
N HIS A 115 6.61 11.38 1.03
CA HIS A 115 6.16 11.90 -0.26
C HIS A 115 5.88 13.41 -0.21
N GLN A 116 5.38 13.93 0.92
CA GLN A 116 5.23 15.38 1.08
C GLN A 116 6.59 16.10 1.04
N LEU A 117 7.62 15.52 1.65
CA LEU A 117 8.99 16.04 1.56
C LEU A 117 9.53 15.96 0.12
N ASP A 118 9.31 14.83 -0.57
CA ASP A 118 9.71 14.64 -1.97
C ASP A 118 9.09 15.71 -2.89
N LEU A 119 7.80 16.03 -2.70
CA LEU A 119 7.14 17.11 -3.44
C LEU A 119 7.79 18.48 -3.19
N GLN A 120 8.19 18.78 -1.95
CA GLN A 120 8.90 20.03 -1.65
C GLN A 120 10.30 20.04 -2.30
N VAL A 121 11.03 18.93 -2.22
CA VAL A 121 12.34 18.79 -2.86
C VAL A 121 12.23 19.02 -4.37
N HIS A 122 11.24 18.42 -5.02
CA HIS A 122 10.98 18.64 -6.44
C HIS A 122 10.74 20.11 -6.78
N LEU A 123 9.92 20.83 -5.99
CA LEU A 123 9.68 22.26 -6.19
C LEU A 123 10.96 23.10 -6.07
N TYR A 124 11.77 22.87 -5.03
CA TYR A 124 13.03 23.58 -4.86
C TYR A 124 14.03 23.26 -5.96
N VAL A 125 14.09 22.00 -6.39
CA VAL A 125 14.99 21.57 -7.45
C VAL A 125 14.59 22.14 -8.82
N ASP A 126 13.29 22.30 -9.09
CA ASP A 126 12.80 22.98 -10.29
C ASP A 126 13.12 24.48 -10.32
N GLU A 127 13.25 25.12 -9.15
CA GLU A 127 13.70 26.51 -9.04
C GLU A 127 15.20 26.66 -9.30
N ILE A 128 16.02 25.66 -8.94
CA ILE A 128 17.47 25.67 -9.19
C ILE A 128 17.71 25.60 -10.69
N ASP A 129 18.33 26.67 -11.24
CA ASP A 129 18.67 26.78 -12.66
C ASP A 129 17.43 26.63 -13.58
N GLY A 130 16.23 26.97 -13.07
CA GLY A 130 14.97 26.81 -13.79
C GLY A 130 14.68 25.37 -14.25
N GLY A 131 15.20 24.37 -13.55
CA GLY A 131 15.05 22.95 -13.86
C GLY A 131 15.95 22.45 -15.00
N ALA A 132 16.84 23.30 -15.55
CA ALA A 132 17.70 22.92 -16.67
C ALA A 132 18.67 21.79 -16.32
N TRP A 133 19.25 21.83 -15.12
CA TRP A 133 20.13 20.76 -14.62
C TRP A 133 19.42 19.41 -14.52
N VAL A 134 18.19 19.37 -13.99
CA VAL A 134 17.39 18.13 -13.87
C VAL A 134 17.09 17.56 -15.23
N LYS A 135 16.63 18.42 -16.15
CA LYS A 135 16.33 18.04 -17.52
C LYS A 135 17.56 17.45 -18.21
N LYS A 136 18.72 18.10 -18.07
CA LYS A 136 19.95 17.63 -18.72
C LYS A 136 20.44 16.31 -18.14
N THR A 137 20.38 16.17 -16.82
CA THR A 137 20.73 14.93 -16.12
C THR A 137 19.79 13.79 -16.52
N TYR A 138 18.49 14.07 -16.68
CA TYR A 138 17.52 13.11 -17.19
C TYR A 138 17.84 12.66 -18.61
N GLU A 139 18.13 13.59 -19.53
CA GLU A 139 18.55 13.27 -20.91
C GLU A 139 19.77 12.34 -20.95
N VAL A 140 20.81 12.64 -20.18
CA VAL A 140 22.02 11.82 -20.07
C VAL A 140 21.68 10.43 -19.50
N THR A 141 20.85 10.37 -18.46
CA THR A 141 20.42 9.11 -17.85
C THR A 141 19.64 8.24 -18.85
N VAL A 142 18.75 8.84 -19.64
CA VAL A 142 18.01 8.12 -20.70
C VAL A 142 18.95 7.64 -21.79
N TYR A 143 19.93 8.45 -22.20
CA TYR A 143 20.94 8.05 -23.17
C TYR A 143 21.77 6.86 -22.69
N LEU A 144 22.22 6.86 -21.43
CA LEU A 144 23.03 5.80 -20.82
C LEU A 144 22.23 4.50 -20.52
N ARG A 145 20.89 4.56 -20.52
CA ARG A 145 20.03 3.37 -20.34
C ARG A 145 19.78 2.60 -21.64
N ARG A 146 20.25 3.11 -22.78
CA ARG A 146 20.23 2.42 -24.08
C ARG A 146 21.41 1.47 -24.18
#